data_AF-A0A845QGY9-F1
#
_entry.id   AF-A0A845QGY9-F1
#
_cell.length_a   1.000
_cell.length_b   1.000
_cell.length_c   1.000
_cell.angle_alpha   90.00
_cell.angle_beta   90.00
_cell.angle_gamma   90.00
#
_symmetry.space_group_name_H-M   'P 1'
#
loop_
_entity.id
_entity.type
_entity.pdbx_description
1 polymer ?
#
loop_
_entity_poly.entity_id
_entity_poly.type
_entity_poly.pdbx_seq_one_letter_code
_entity_poly.pdbx_strand_id
1 'polypeptide(L)' 'MQDYRNRRKSAMNQGNFEKALRELQTMAEKIKAQDTSLEEAISCYEEGMKYYKTCSDILEQAKQKIETFEGEV' A
#
# COMPACT_ATOMS: atom_id res chain seq x y z
N MET A 1 16.81 20.13 -12.09
CA MET A 1 16.40 20.00 -10.67
C MET A 1 15.07 19.25 -10.47
N GLN A 2 14.08 19.41 -11.35
CA GLN A 2 12.77 18.73 -11.25
C GLN A 2 12.85 17.20 -11.31
N ASP A 3 13.70 16.65 -12.18
CA ASP A 3 13.83 15.19 -12.36
C ASP A 3 14.36 14.46 -11.12
N TYR A 4 15.18 15.13 -10.30
CA TYR A 4 15.67 14.59 -9.04
C TYR A 4 14.56 14.47 -8.00
N ARG A 5 13.67 15.49 -7.93
CA ARG A 5 12.49 15.43 -7.05
C ARG A 5 11.53 14.33 -7.46
N ASN A 6 11.30 14.13 -8.76
CA ASN A 6 10.42 13.07 -9.26
C ASN A 6 10.96 11.66 -8.97
N ARG A 7 12.27 11.42 -9.19
CA ARG A 7 12.90 10.14 -8.83
C ARG A 7 12.81 9.85 -7.33
N ARG A 8 13.06 10.86 -6.49
CA ARG A 8 12.95 10.71 -5.03
C ARG A 8 11.51 10.41 -4.58
N LYS A 9 10.50 11.07 -5.18
CA LYS A 9 9.08 10.79 -4.89
C LYS A 9 8.69 9.37 -5.30
N SER A 10 9.19 8.87 -6.44
CA SER A 10 8.94 7.50 -6.89
C SER A 10 9.55 6.45 -5.95
N ALA A 11 10.81 6.63 -5.55
CA ALA A 11 11.48 5.73 -4.60
C ALA A 11 10.79 5.73 -3.23
N MET A 12 10.31 6.90 -2.77
CA MET A 12 9.56 7.01 -1.52
C MET A 12 8.20 6.29 -1.60
N ASN A 13 7.48 6.42 -2.71
CA ASN A 13 6.22 5.69 -2.93
C ASN A 13 6.46 4.17 -2.97
N GLN A 14 7.55 3.71 -3.59
CA GLN A 14 7.90 2.28 -3.62
C GLN A 14 8.19 1.75 -2.20
N GLY A 15 9.02 2.45 -1.42
CA GLY A 15 9.32 2.05 -0.04
C GLY A 15 8.09 2.05 0.86
N ASN A 16 7.19 3.01 0.69
CA ASN A 16 5.92 3.05 1.42
C ASN A 16 4.99 1.91 1.02
N PHE A 17 4.95 1.55 -0.27
CA PHE A 17 4.17 0.43 -0.76
C PHE A 17 4.67 -0.91 -0.20
N GLU A 18 5.97 -1.18 -0.31
CA GLU A 18 6.56 -2.43 0.19
C GLU A 18 6.35 -2.59 1.70
N LYS A 19 6.47 -1.48 2.46
CA LYS A 19 6.18 -1.48 3.89
C LYS A 19 4.70 -1.77 4.16
N ALA A 20 3.79 -1.03 3.54
CA ALA A 20 2.36 -1.22 3.75
C ALA A 20 1.90 -2.63 3.36
N LEU A 21 2.43 -3.19 2.27
CA LEU A 21 2.13 -4.55 1.84
C LEU A 21 2.61 -5.59 2.86
N ARG A 22 3.82 -5.42 3.42
CA ARG A 22 4.34 -6.32 4.45
C ARG A 22 3.49 -6.29 5.73
N GLU A 23 3.09 -5.10 6.16
CA GLU A 23 2.21 -4.97 7.33
C GLU A 23 0.84 -5.58 7.07
N LEU A 24 0.26 -5.38 5.88
CA LEU A 24 -1.00 -6.00 5.47
C LEU A 24 -0.92 -7.54 5.51
N GLN A 25 0.17 -8.11 5.00
CA GLN A 25 0.42 -9.55 5.06
C GLN A 25 0.51 -10.04 6.50
N THR A 26 1.24 -9.32 7.36
CA THR A 26 1.33 -9.63 8.80
C THR A 26 -0.04 -9.65 9.46
N MET A 27 -0.91 -8.66 9.18
CA MET A 27 -2.27 -8.64 9.73
C MET A 27 -3.11 -9.81 9.21
N ALA A 28 -2.99 -10.15 7.92
CA ALA A 28 -3.69 -11.28 7.35
C ALA A 28 -3.24 -12.63 7.94
N GLU A 29 -1.96 -12.78 8.27
CA GLU A 29 -1.43 -13.96 8.96
C GLU A 29 -1.94 -14.04 10.40
N LYS A 30 -1.94 -12.94 11.14
CA LYS A 30 -2.50 -12.88 12.50
C LYS A 30 -3.97 -13.27 12.53
N ILE A 31 -4.80 -12.76 11.61
CA ILE A 31 -6.23 -13.13 11.53
C ILE A 31 -6.42 -14.63 11.28
N LYS A 32 -5.50 -15.29 10.58
CA LYS A 32 -5.57 -16.73 10.26
C LYS A 32 -5.02 -17.64 11.37
N ALA A 33 -4.31 -17.10 12.35
CA ALA A 33 -3.73 -17.90 13.42
C ALA A 33 -4.82 -18.49 14.32
N GLN A 34 -4.62 -19.73 14.79
CA GLN A 34 -5.61 -20.47 15.57
C GLN A 34 -5.88 -19.86 16.96
N ASP A 35 -4.91 -19.10 17.50
CA ASP A 35 -4.98 -18.51 18.84
C ASP A 35 -5.47 -17.05 18.84
N THR A 36 -5.88 -16.52 17.69
CA THR A 36 -6.33 -15.13 17.59
C THR A 36 -7.76 -15.01 18.09
N SER A 37 -7.95 -14.19 19.13
CA SER A 37 -9.29 -13.89 19.64
C SER A 37 -10.10 -13.06 18.65
N LEU A 38 -11.42 -13.07 18.80
CA LEU A 38 -12.31 -12.27 17.94
C LEU A 38 -11.98 -10.76 18.00
N GLU A 39 -11.68 -10.25 19.18
CA GLU A 39 -11.33 -8.83 19.38
C GLU A 39 -10.00 -8.49 18.68
N GLU A 40 -8.99 -9.35 18.80
CA GLU A 40 -7.72 -9.19 18.09
C GLU A 40 -7.89 -9.30 16.57
N ALA A 41 -8.75 -10.20 16.10
CA ALA A 41 -9.05 -10.35 14.67
C ALA A 41 -9.71 -9.08 14.10
N ILE A 42 -10.65 -8.47 14.84
CA ILE A 42 -11.28 -7.20 14.46
C ILE A 42 -10.23 -6.08 14.43
N SER A 43 -9.38 -5.97 15.46
CA SER A 43 -8.32 -4.96 15.49
C SER A 43 -7.33 -5.14 14.33
N CYS A 44 -6.89 -6.38 14.06
CA CYS A 44 -6.00 -6.68 12.94
C CYS A 44 -6.65 -6.36 11.59
N TYR A 45 -7.96 -6.59 11.45
CA TYR A 45 -8.69 -6.24 10.24
C TYR A 45 -8.74 -4.73 10.02
N GLU A 46 -9.08 -3.94 11.04
CA GLU A 46 -9.12 -2.48 10.95
C GLU A 46 -7.74 -1.88 10.62
N GLU A 47 -6.68 -2.41 11.23
CA GLU A 47 -5.30 -2.02 10.88
C GLU A 47 -4.93 -2.44 9.46
N GLY A 48 -5.28 -3.67 9.08
CA GLY A 48 -5.13 -4.18 7.71
C GLY A 48 -5.79 -3.27 6.68
N MET A 49 -6.99 -2.76 6.95
CA MET A 49 -7.69 -1.83 6.06
C MET A 49 -6.94 -0.51 5.84
N LYS A 50 -6.20 -0.02 6.83
CA LYS A 50 -5.35 1.18 6.67
C LYS A 50 -4.19 0.91 5.71
N TYR A 51 -3.55 -0.25 5.83
CA TYR A 51 -2.47 -0.65 4.94
C TYR A 51 -2.96 -0.94 3.53
N TYR A 52 -4.10 -1.62 3.40
CA TYR A 52 -4.77 -1.85 2.11
C TYR A 52 -5.05 -0.53 1.39
N LYS A 53 -5.63 0.44 2.09
CA LYS A 53 -5.91 1.76 1.53
C LYS A 53 -4.63 2.44 1.04
N THR A 54 -3.56 2.39 1.83
CA THR A 54 -2.25 2.95 1.45
C THR A 54 -1.72 2.29 0.16
N CYS A 55 -1.78 0.97 0.06
CA CYS A 55 -1.39 0.24 -1.14
C CYS A 55 -2.22 0.66 -2.35
N SER A 56 -3.55 0.71 -2.18
CA SER A 56 -4.49 1.11 -3.23
C SER A 56 -4.21 2.52 -3.74
N ASP A 57 -4.00 3.48 -2.85
CA ASP A 57 -3.74 4.88 -3.19
C ASP A 57 -2.42 5.04 -3.97
N ILE A 58 -1.40 4.25 -3.65
CA ILE A 58 -0.12 4.26 -4.37
C ILE A 58 -0.27 3.64 -5.77
N LEU A 59 -1.01 2.54 -5.90
CA LEU A 59 -1.28 1.90 -7.18
C LEU A 59 -2.13 2.78 -8.09
N GLU A 60 -3.15 3.45 -7.54
CA GLU A 60 -3.99 4.40 -8.27
C GLU A 60 -3.15 5.56 -8.84
N GLN A 61 -2.26 6.14 -8.03
CA GLN A 61 -1.33 7.17 -8.49
C GLN A 61 -0.37 6.66 -9.57
N ALA A 62 0.04 5.39 -9.52
CA ALA A 62 0.88 4.79 -10.54
C ALA A 62 0.10 4.60 -11.84
N LYS A 63 -1.14 4.11 -11.76
CA LYS A 63 -2.05 3.93 -12.90
C LYS A 63 -2.36 5.25 -13.59
N GLN A 64 -2.73 6.29 -12.84
CA GLN A 64 -2.99 7.62 -13.39
C GLN A 64 -1.80 8.20 -14.16
N LYS A 65 -0.57 7.97 -13.68
CA LYS A 65 0.63 8.39 -14.41
C LYS A 65 0.73 7.66 -15.75
N ILE A 66 0.53 6.34 -15.76
CA ILE A 66 0.58 5.54 -16.99
C ILE A 66 -0.50 6.02 -17.99
N GLU A 67 -1.74 6.19 -17.54
CA GLU A 67 -2.84 6.68 -18.39
C GLU A 67 -2.58 8.08 -18.96
N THR A 68 -1.93 8.97 -18.19
CA THR A 68 -1.51 10.28 -18.68
C THR A 68 -0.49 10.16 -19.83
N PHE A 69 0.37 9.14 -19.83
CA PHE A 69 1.32 8.88 -20.90
C PHE A 69 0.70 8.17 -22.11
N GLU A 70 -0.41 7.44 -21.94
CA GLU A 70 -1.14 6.80 -23.04
C GLU A 70 -2.12 7.74 -23.77
N GLY A 71 -2.48 8.87 -23.15
CA GLY A 71 -3.45 9.85 -23.69
C GLY A 71 -2.91 10.93 -24.64
N GLU A 72 -1.62 10.91 -25.00
CA GLU A 72 -1.06 11.78 -26.06
C GLU A 72 -1.03 11.03 -27.40
N VAL A 73 -2.18 10.92 -28.07
CA VAL A 73 -2.30 10.64 -29.52
C VAL A 73 -3.39 11.51 -30.13
#